data_AF-A0A4P6X2Y5-F1
#
_entry.id   AF-A0A4P6X2Y5-F1
#
_cell.length_a   1.000
_cell.length_b   1.000
_cell.length_c   1.000
_cell.angle_alpha   90.00
_cell.angle_beta   90.00
_cell.angle_gamma   90.00
#
_symmetry.space_group_name_H-M   'P 1'
#
loop_
_entity.id
_entity.type
_entity.pdbx_description
1 polymer ?
#
loop_
_entity_poly.entity_id
_entity_poly.type
_entity_poly.pdbx_seq_one_letter_code
_entity_poly.pdbx_strand_id
1 'polypeptide(L)'
;MNAPADQPTRAEQQALSAPFLIEDQDVVRMIARVADERGTEMHEVTRLAIEDYAKRHDMAQRGPEWLERYWREHPMPLPTGLVADKRFYDSLNDEL
;
A
#
# COMPACT_ATOMS: atom_id res chain seq x y z
N MET A 1 -26.14 -21.95 -4.08
CA MET A 1 -25.64 -22.18 -2.71
C MET A 1 -25.04 -20.87 -2.25
N ASN A 2 -25.59 -20.24 -1.21
CA ASN A 2 -24.99 -19.05 -0.62
C ASN A 2 -23.87 -19.55 0.31
N ALA A 3 -22.62 -19.24 -0.03
CA ALA A 3 -21.51 -19.45 0.90
C ALA A 3 -21.78 -18.61 2.15
N PRO A 4 -21.59 -19.14 3.37
CA PRO A 4 -21.64 -18.31 4.55
C PRO A 4 -20.57 -17.22 4.40
N ALA A 5 -20.95 -15.96 4.61
CA ALA A 5 -19.99 -14.86 4.67
C ALA A 5 -18.94 -15.20 5.71
N ASP A 6 -17.66 -15.15 5.34
CA ASP A 6 -16.54 -15.38 6.26
C ASP A 6 -16.75 -14.50 7.50
N GLN A 7 -16.76 -15.13 8.67
CA GLN A 7 -16.91 -14.39 9.91
C GLN A 7 -15.69 -13.48 10.05
N PRO A 8 -15.89 -12.18 10.35
CA PRO A 8 -14.77 -11.26 10.50
C PRO A 8 -13.85 -11.76 11.60
N THR A 9 -12.55 -11.68 11.36
CA THR A 9 -11.51 -11.99 12.33
C THR A 9 -11.70 -11.13 13.59
N ARG A 10 -11.11 -11.56 14.71
CA ARG A 10 -11.13 -10.77 15.96
C ARG A 10 -10.66 -9.32 15.74
N ALA A 11 -9.61 -9.13 14.95
CA ALA A 11 -9.06 -7.80 14.67
C ALA A 11 -10.02 -6.94 13.85
N GLU A 12 -10.66 -7.53 12.83
CA GLU A 12 -11.69 -6.84 12.03
C GLU A 12 -12.92 -6.50 12.87
N GLN A 13 -13.39 -7.41 13.73
CA GLN A 13 -14.49 -7.12 14.65
C GLN A 13 -14.17 -5.94 15.57
N GLN A 14 -12.95 -5.90 16.10
CA GLN A 14 -12.49 -4.79 16.94
C GLN A 14 -12.41 -3.48 16.13
N ALA A 15 -11.83 -3.51 14.93
CA ALA A 15 -11.71 -2.34 14.05
C ALA A 15 -13.08 -1.82 13.56
N LEU A 16 -14.06 -2.70 13.38
CA LEU A 16 -15.41 -2.33 12.96
C LEU A 16 -16.31 -1.91 14.13
N SER A 17 -15.93 -2.25 15.37
CA SER A 17 -16.69 -1.88 16.57
C SER A 17 -16.50 -0.42 16.99
N ALA A 18 -15.41 0.23 16.57
CA ALA A 18 -15.12 1.63 16.86
C ALA A 18 -14.23 2.26 15.78
N PRO A 19 -14.43 3.54 15.43
CA PRO A 19 -13.59 4.22 14.44
C PRO A 19 -12.12 4.27 14.89
N PHE A 20 -11.21 3.89 13.99
CA PHE A 20 -9.77 4.04 14.20
C PHE A 20 -9.37 5.49 13.91
N LEU A 21 -9.15 6.27 14.96
CA LEU A 21 -8.73 7.66 14.89
C LEU A 21 -7.23 7.78 15.22
N ILE A 22 -6.49 8.48 14.36
CA ILE A 22 -5.09 8.81 14.62
C ILE A 22 -5.06 10.20 15.25
N GLU A 23 -4.89 10.26 16.57
CA GLU A 23 -4.84 11.53 17.33
C GLU A 23 -3.41 12.07 17.51
N ASP A 24 -2.41 11.22 17.26
CA ASP A 24 -0.99 11.61 17.34
C ASP A 24 -0.66 12.65 16.26
N GLN A 25 -0.31 13.86 16.71
CA GLN A 25 -0.07 14.99 15.83
C GLN A 25 1.12 14.77 14.87
N ASP A 26 2.15 14.05 15.29
CA ASP A 26 3.33 13.83 14.48
C ASP A 26 3.03 12.82 13.37
N VAL A 27 2.26 11.78 13.67
CA VAL A 27 1.77 10.83 12.67
C VAL A 27 0.85 11.53 11.67
N VAL A 28 -0.08 12.37 12.14
CA VAL A 28 -0.98 13.14 11.28
C VAL A 28 -0.17 14.04 10.33
N ARG A 29 0.85 14.75 10.82
CA ARG A 29 1.73 15.60 9.99
C ARG A 29 2.50 14.80 8.97
N MET A 30 2.98 13.60 9.32
CA MET A 30 3.67 12.71 8.38
C MET A 30 2.75 12.29 7.23
N ILE A 31 1.53 11.86 7.53
CA ILE A 31 0.54 11.46 6.51
C ILE A 31 0.17 12.67 5.64
N ALA A 32 -0.08 13.83 6.26
CA ALA A 32 -0.46 15.06 5.55
C ALA A 32 0.63 15.51 4.58
N ARG A 33 1.90 15.47 4.99
CA ARG A 33 3.03 15.80 4.12
C ARG A 33 3.07 14.92 2.86
N VAL A 34 2.90 13.61 3.01
CA VAL A 34 2.91 12.68 1.87
C VAL A 34 1.68 12.88 0.97
N ALA A 35 0.53 13.18 1.57
CA ALA A 35 -0.69 13.54 0.86
C ALA A 35 -0.50 14.81 0.00
N ASP A 36 0.07 15.87 0.57
CA ASP A 36 0.39 17.11 -0.13
C ASP A 36 1.40 16.91 -1.26
N GLU A 37 2.49 16.18 -1.01
CA GLU A 37 3.51 15.86 -2.02
C GLU A 37 2.92 15.09 -3.22
N ARG A 38 1.83 14.35 -3.03
CA ARG A 38 1.16 13.53 -4.05
C ARG A 38 -0.10 14.15 -4.64
N GLY A 39 -0.67 15.17 -4.02
CA GLY A 39 -1.98 15.70 -4.37
C GLY A 39 -3.12 14.68 -4.16
N THR A 40 -3.03 13.85 -3.12
CA THR A 40 -4.01 12.80 -2.79
C THR A 40 -4.53 12.92 -1.37
N GLU A 41 -5.72 12.42 -1.08
CA GLU A 41 -6.28 12.40 0.28
C GLU A 41 -5.46 11.56 1.27
N MET A 42 -5.44 11.96 2.56
CA MET A 42 -4.67 11.28 3.62
C MET A 42 -5.05 9.80 3.81
N HIS A 43 -6.34 9.48 3.70
CA HIS A 43 -6.81 8.10 3.85
C HIS A 43 -6.32 7.21 2.70
N GLU A 44 -6.13 7.78 1.51
CA GLU A 44 -5.65 7.05 0.33
C GLU A 44 -4.17 6.72 0.45
N VAL A 45 -3.36 7.68 0.93
CA VAL A 45 -1.95 7.43 1.29
C VAL A 45 -1.83 6.30 2.32
N THR A 46 -2.67 6.35 3.36
CA THR A 46 -2.67 5.36 4.43
C THR A 46 -3.04 3.97 3.89
N ARG A 47 -4.09 3.87 3.06
CA ARG A 47 -4.50 2.63 2.41
C ARG A 47 -3.37 2.04 1.56
N LEU A 48 -2.77 2.85 0.69
CA LEU A 48 -1.67 2.44 -0.19
C LEU A 48 -0.45 1.96 0.59
N ALA A 49 -0.11 2.63 1.68
CA ALA A 49 1.01 2.24 2.53
C ALA A 49 0.78 0.90 3.23
N ILE A 50 -0.43 0.66 3.76
CA ILE A 50 -0.78 -0.62 4.40
C ILE A 50 -0.77 -1.77 3.38
N GLU A 51 -1.34 -1.55 2.20
CA GLU A 51 -1.33 -2.56 1.13
C GLU A 51 0.08 -2.89 0.64
N ASP A 52 0.94 -1.89 0.46
CA ASP A 52 2.35 -2.08 0.08
C ASP A 52 3.11 -2.85 1.15
N TYR A 53 2.93 -2.48 2.42
CA TYR A 53 3.54 -3.19 3.55
C TYR A 53 3.10 -4.66 3.57
N ALA A 54 1.80 -4.93 3.48
CA ALA A 54 1.28 -6.30 3.45
C ALA A 54 1.86 -7.11 2.28
N LYS A 55 1.93 -6.54 1.07
CA LYS A 55 2.49 -7.19 -0.12
C LYS A 55 3.98 -7.50 0.04
N ARG A 56 4.78 -6.56 0.55
CA ARG A 56 6.23 -6.76 0.75
C ARG A 56 6.54 -7.79 1.83
N HIS A 57 5.65 -7.94 2.80
CA HIS A 57 5.82 -8.85 3.93
C HIS A 57 5.02 -10.16 3.81
N ASP A 58 4.29 -10.36 2.71
CA ASP A 58 3.67 -11.64 2.39
C ASP A 58 4.78 -12.68 2.12
N MET A 59 5.05 -13.52 3.12
CA MET A 59 6.20 -14.42 3.19
C MET A 59 6.14 -15.59 2.18
N ALA A 60 5.19 -15.60 1.26
CA ALA A 60 4.93 -16.73 0.37
C ALA A 60 6.12 -17.06 -0.56
N GLN A 61 6.96 -16.07 -0.91
CA GLN A 61 8.18 -16.28 -1.70
C GLN A 61 9.26 -15.27 -1.30
N ARG A 62 10.25 -15.73 -0.52
CA ARG A 62 11.50 -14.98 -0.36
C ARG A 62 12.21 -14.90 -1.69
N GLY A 63 12.50 -13.69 -2.14
CA GLY A 63 13.33 -13.47 -3.32
C GLY A 63 14.76 -13.98 -3.06
N PRO A 64 15.60 -14.10 -4.11
CA PRO A 64 17.02 -14.34 -3.92
C PRO A 64 17.64 -13.28 -2.98
N GLU A 65 18.59 -13.67 -2.14
CA GLU A 65 19.19 -12.80 -1.11
C GLU A 65 19.74 -11.48 -1.67
N TRP A 66 20.32 -11.51 -2.87
CA TRP A 66 20.82 -10.30 -3.54
C TRP A 66 19.71 -9.31 -3.86
N LEU A 67 18.51 -9.79 -4.20
CA LEU A 67 17.35 -8.95 -4.52
C LEU A 67 16.75 -8.35 -3.24
N GLU A 68 16.68 -9.13 -2.16
CA GLU A 68 16.25 -8.62 -0.85
C GLU A 68 17.22 -7.55 -0.31
N ARG A 69 18.52 -7.72 -0.55
CA ARG A 69 19.53 -6.72 -0.22
C ARG A 69 19.36 -5.46 -1.07
N TYR A 70 19.18 -5.63 -2.38
CA TYR A 70 18.95 -4.52 -3.30
C TYR A 70 17.71 -3.69 -2.93
N TRP A 71 16.58 -4.32 -2.60
CA TRP A 71 15.37 -3.60 -2.17
C TRP A 71 15.51 -2.87 -0.83
N ARG A 72 16.36 -3.37 0.08
CA ARG A 72 16.68 -2.68 1.35
C ARG A 72 17.56 -1.45 1.12
N GLU A 73 18.53 -1.55 0.22
CA GLU A 73 19.43 -0.45 -0.13
C GLU A 73 18.73 0.58 -1.03
N HIS A 74 17.74 0.16 -1.81
CA HIS A 74 16.98 1.00 -2.75
C HIS A 74 15.46 0.82 -2.54
N PRO A 75 14.88 1.47 -1.51
CA PRO A 75 13.46 1.31 -1.22
C PRO A 75 12.62 1.90 -2.36
N MET A 76 11.69 1.10 -2.90
CA MET A 76 10.73 1.60 -3.87
C MET A 76 9.80 2.63 -3.23
N PRO A 77 9.46 3.72 -3.96
CA PRO A 77 8.47 4.68 -3.48
C PRO A 77 7.13 3.97 -3.25
N LEU A 78 6.26 4.61 -2.46
CA LEU A 78 4.90 4.11 -2.27
C LEU A 78 4.25 3.84 -3.63
N PRO A 79 3.43 2.79 -3.77
CA PRO A 79 2.71 2.57 -5.01
C PRO A 79 1.82 3.77 -5.31
N THR A 80 1.62 4.06 -6.59
CA THR A 80 0.72 5.12 -7.07
C THR A 80 -0.74 4.66 -7.09
N GLY A 81 -1.00 3.37 -6.85
CA GLY A 81 -2.32 2.75 -7.04
C GLY A 81 -2.69 2.51 -8.51
N LEU A 82 -1.91 3.07 -9.45
CA LEU A 82 -2.07 2.82 -10.87
C LEU A 82 -1.53 1.44 -11.22
N VAL A 83 -2.33 0.66 -11.95
CA VAL A 83 -1.83 -0.57 -12.56
C VAL A 83 -0.89 -0.16 -13.68
N ALA A 84 0.35 -0.63 -13.63
CA ALA A 84 1.28 -0.48 -14.73
C ALA A 84 0.74 -1.30 -15.93
N ASP A 85 -0.03 -0.64 -16.79
CA ASP A 85 -0.49 -1.23 -18.04
C ASP A 85 0.69 -1.23 -19.03
N LYS A 86 0.99 -2.40 -19.61
CA LYS A 86 1.97 -2.53 -20.68
C LYS A 86 1.68 -1.54 -21.81
N ARG A 87 0.41 -1.27 -22.11
CA ARG A 87 -0.01 -0.28 -23.12
C ARG A 87 0.38 1.16 -22.77
N PHE A 88 0.42 1.50 -21.48
CA PHE A 88 0.89 2.80 -21.02
C PHE A 88 2.41 2.94 -21.23
N TYR A 89 3.17 1.90 -20.92
CA TYR A 89 4.61 1.87 -21.19
C TYR A 89 4.88 1.93 -22.70
N ASP A 90 4.18 1.13 -23.50
CA ASP A 90 4.31 1.13 -24.96
C ASP A 90 3.98 2.52 -25.55
N SER A 91 3.01 3.26 -24.99
CA SER A 91 2.69 4.64 -25.41
C SER A 91 3.70 5.72 -24.99
N LEU A 92 4.51 5.46 -23.96
CA LEU A 92 5.62 6.34 -23.55
C LEU A 92 6.89 6.09 -24.35
N ASN A 93 6.98 4.89 -24.93
CA ASN A 93 8.16 4.37 -25.62
C ASN A 93 7.94 4.36 -27.13
N ASP A 94 7.15 5.31 -27.68
CA ASP A 94 6.92 5.53 -29.12
C ASP A 94 8.25 5.75 -29.88
N GLU A 95 9.01 4.67 -30.09
CA GLU A 95 9.88 4.45 -31.22
C GLU A 95 9.06 3.62 -32.23
N LEU A 96 8.66 4.30 -33.32
CA LEU A 96 8.11 3.72 -34.54
C LEU A 96 8.98 2.58 -35.11
#